data_AF-A0A150MF90-F1
#
_entry.id   AF-A0A150MF90-F1
#
_cell.length_a   1.000
_cell.length_b   1.000
_cell.length_c   1.000
_cell.angle_alpha   90.00
_cell.angle_beta   90.00
_cell.angle_gamma   90.00
#
_symmetry.space_group_name_H-M   'P 1'
#
loop_
_entity.id
_entity.type
_entity.pdbx_description
1 polymer ?
#
loop_
_entity_poly.entity_id
_entity_poly.type
_entity_poly.pdbx_seq_one_letter_code
_entity_poly.pdbx_strand_id
1 'polypeptide(L)' 'MFRKFLSKLGIGSANINLVLHHSQVRLGETISGEFFIEGGTVEQDINKSKGGT' A
#
# COMPACT_ATOMS: atom_id res chain seq x y z
N MET A 1 -4.92 -15.00 -19.22
CA MET A 1 -4.49 -15.81 -18.05
C MET A 1 -3.08 -15.48 -17.56
N PHE A 2 -2.05 -15.44 -18.42
CA PHE A 2 -0.64 -15.29 -18.00
C PHE A 2 -0.32 -14.01 -17.19
N ARG A 3 -0.82 -12.85 -17.60
CA ARG A 3 -0.61 -11.56 -16.89
C ARG A 3 -1.17 -11.53 -15.46
N LYS A 4 -2.36 -12.11 -15.24
CA LYS A 4 -2.95 -12.23 -13.88
C LYS A 4 -2.12 -13.15 -12.99
N PHE A 5 -1.49 -14.19 -13.54
CA PHE A 5 -0.61 -15.08 -12.80
C PHE A 5 0.71 -14.37 -12.39
N LEU A 6 1.33 -13.63 -13.30
CA LEU A 6 2.52 -12.82 -13.01
C LEU A 6 2.25 -11.73 -11.96
N SER A 7 1.09 -11.07 -12.04
CA SER A 7 0.67 -10.08 -11.03
C SER A 7 0.51 -10.69 -9.63
N LYS A 8 0.03 -11.94 -9.52
CA LYS A 8 -0.01 -12.69 -8.24
C LYS A 8 1.38 -13.03 -7.70
N LEU A 9 2.38 -13.12 -8.57
CA LEU A 9 3.80 -13.30 -8.21
C LEU A 9 4.52 -11.97 -7.95
N GLY A 10 3.80 -10.84 -7.91
CA GLY A 10 4.35 -9.50 -7.68
C GLY A 10 4.92 -8.83 -8.94
N ILE A 11 4.90 -9.47 -10.10
CA ILE A 11 5.40 -8.90 -11.36
C ILE A 11 4.28 -8.04 -11.97
N GLY A 12 4.45 -6.73 -11.90
CA GLY A 12 3.48 -5.76 -12.40
C GLY A 12 2.23 -5.60 -11.51
N SER A 13 2.35 -5.90 -10.21
CA SER A 13 1.35 -5.58 -9.18
C SER A 13 1.33 -4.08 -8.88
N ALA A 14 0.22 -3.59 -8.32
CA ALA A 14 0.17 -2.25 -7.76
C ALA A 14 1.21 -2.09 -6.64
N ASN A 15 1.75 -0.89 -6.54
CA ASN A 15 2.63 -0.49 -5.45
C ASN A 15 1.83 0.35 -4.46
N ILE A 16 2.02 0.07 -3.17
CA ILE A 16 1.39 0.81 -2.08
C ILE A 16 2.51 1.26 -1.14
N ASN A 17 2.68 2.58 -1.02
CA ASN A 17 3.66 3.19 -0.12
C ASN A 17 2.92 3.99 0.95
N LEU A 18 3.24 3.75 2.22
CA LEU A 18 2.83 4.62 3.32
C LEU A 18 3.92 5.65 3.57
N VAL A 19 3.60 6.93 3.43
CA VAL A 19 4.50 8.04 3.74
C VAL A 19 3.99 8.73 4.99
N LEU A 20 4.78 8.70 6.07
CA LEU A 20 4.47 9.44 7.28
C LEU A 20 4.87 10.91 7.09
N HIS A 21 4.04 11.83 7.59
CA HIS A 21 4.35 13.26 7.54
C HIS A 21 5.56 13.63 8.41
N HIS A 22 5.83 12.83 9.44
CA HIS A 22 6.96 13.02 10.35
C HIS A 22 7.71 11.70 10.56
N SER A 23 9.05 11.77 10.53
CA SER A 23 9.92 10.63 10.79
C SER A 23 10.09 10.31 12.28
N GLN A 24 9.74 11.25 13.15
CA GLN A 24 9.77 11.12 14.61
C GLN A 24 8.56 11.83 15.19
N VAL A 25 7.99 11.25 16.24
CA VAL A 25 6.87 11.80 17.00
C VAL A 25 7.14 11.60 18.49
N ARG A 26 6.53 12.43 19.31
CA ARG A 26 6.57 12.30 20.78
C ARG A 26 5.36 11.54 21.29
N LEU A 27 5.48 11.03 22.51
CA LEU A 27 4.40 10.33 23.18
C LEU A 27 3.19 11.26 23.34
N GLY A 28 2.02 10.79 22.93
CA GLY A 28 0.77 11.57 22.94
C GLY A 28 0.53 12.42 21.69
N GLU A 29 1.48 12.47 20.75
CA GLU A 29 1.26 13.13 19.45
C GLU A 29 0.56 12.20 18.45
N THR A 30 -0.25 12.79 17.58
CA THR A 30 -0.93 12.07 16.50
C THR A 30 0.03 11.79 15.35
N ILE A 31 0.22 10.52 15.02
CA ILE A 31 0.92 10.12 13.81
C ILE A 31 -0.04 10.23 12.63
N SER A 32 0.37 10.93 11.58
CA SER A 32 -0.38 11.04 10.33
C SER A 32 0.51 10.78 9.13
N GLY A 33 -0.12 10.39 8.03
CA GLY A 33 0.54 10.06 6.78
C GLY A 33 -0.47 9.73 5.69
N GLU A 34 0.05 9.46 4.51
CA GLU A 34 -0.73 9.23 3.30
C GLU A 34 -0.30 7.93 2.62
N PHE A 35 -1.27 7.21 2.04
CA PHE A 35 -0.99 6.08 1.18
C PHE A 35 -0.91 6.54 -0.27
N PHE A 36 0.24 6.32 -0.90
CA PHE A 36 0.43 6.46 -2.34
C PHE A 36 0.21 5.10 -2.98
N ILE A 37 -0.82 5.01 -3.83
CA ILE A 37 -1.19 3.77 -4.50
C ILE A 37 -1.03 3.97 -6.01
N GLU A 38 -0.09 3.23 -6.59
CA GLU A 38 0.15 3.20 -8.02
C GLU A 38 -0.39 1.90 -8.60
N GLY A 39 -1.34 1.99 -9.53
CA GLY A 39 -1.94 0.83 -10.17
C GLY A 39 -0.93 -0.02 -10.94
N GLY A 40 -1.08 -1.34 -10.87
CA GLY A 40 -0.25 -2.28 -11.63
C GLY A 40 -0.69 -2.41 -13.10
N THR A 41 -0.03 -3.32 -13.82
CA THR A 41 -0.32 -3.61 -15.24
C THR A 41 -1.60 -4.40 -15.49
N VAL A 42 -2.33 -4.72 -14.42
CA VAL A 42 -3.59 -5.46 -14.40
C VAL A 42 -4.51 -4.81 -13.37
N GLU A 43 -5.80 -4.78 -13.63
CA GLU A 43 -6.83 -4.31 -12.68
C GLU A 43 -6.80 -5.16 -11.39
N GLN A 44 -6.81 -4.49 -10.23
CA GLN A 44 -6.68 -5.10 -8.92
C GLN A 44 -7.70 -4.51 -7.93
N ASP A 45 -8.33 -5.38 -7.14
CA ASP A 45 -9.23 -4.97 -6.07
C ASP A 45 -8.43 -4.68 -4.78
N ILE A 46 -8.51 -3.44 -4.29
CA ILE A 46 -7.84 -3.04 -3.05
C ILE A 46 -8.76 -3.39 -1.87
N ASN A 47 -8.34 -4.38 -1.08
CA ASN A 47 -9.02 -4.73 0.16
C ASN A 47 -8.49 -3.88 1.32
N LYS A 48 -9.39 -3.39 2.18
CA LYS A 48 -8.99 -2.63 3.37
C LYS A 48 -8.16 -3.51 4.31
N SER A 49 -6.89 -3.14 4.50
CA SER A 49 -6.03 -3.74 5.52
C SER A 49 -6.68 -3.56 6.90
N LYS A 50 -6.77 -4.65 7.69
CA LYS A 50 -7.16 -4.54 9.09
C LYS A 50 -5.96 -3.96 9.84
N GLY A 51 -6.10 -2.74 10.35
CA GLY A 51 -5.10 -2.13 11.23
C GLY A 51 -4.78 -3.09 12.37
N GLY A 52 -3.49 -3.35 12.59
CA GLY A 52 -3.02 -4.16 13.71
C GLY A 52 -3.52 -3.54 15.02
N THR A 53 -4.28 -4.32 15.77
CA THR A 53 -4.58 -4.08 17.19
C THR A 53 -3.34 -4.22 18.03
#